data_AF-A0A7S1DFN5-F1
#
_entry.id   AF-A0A7S1DFN5-F1
#
_cell.length_a   1.000
_cell.length_b   1.000
_cell.length_c   1.000
_cell.angle_alpha   90.00
_cell.angle_beta   90.00
_cell.angle_gamma   90.00
#
_symmetry.space_group_name_H-M   'P 1'
#
loop_
_entity.id
_entity.type
_entity.pdbx_description
1 polymer ?
#
loop_
_entity_poly.entity_id
_entity_poly.type
_entity_poly.pdbx_seq_one_letter_code
_entity_poly.pdbx_strand_id
1 'polypeptide(L)'
;APADLAFVLADGLSALALQRQALPLFTALRERLLAEGGWSWAPPVVATQARVALGDEVGALLNARCVVVLIGERPGLSAPDSLGLYFSWAPRLGLVDAQRNCISNVRPEGLAPAAAAAKLHALLREARTRQLSGVALKDEQDDRAPGLAGAPLMQRLAAG
;
A
#
# COMPACT_ATOMS: atom_id res chain seq x y z
N ALA A 1 -19.30 -14.18 8.64
CA ALA A 1 -18.39 -14.54 7.53
C ALA A 1 -17.11 -13.73 7.70
N PRO A 2 -15.92 -14.23 7.29
CA PRO A 2 -14.68 -13.46 7.33
C PRO A 2 -14.84 -12.17 6.53
N ALA A 3 -14.29 -11.06 7.04
CA ALA A 3 -14.24 -9.81 6.29
C ALA A 3 -13.29 -9.94 5.09
N ASP A 4 -13.57 -9.26 3.99
CA ASP A 4 -12.65 -9.28 2.84
C ASP A 4 -11.37 -8.49 3.15
N LEU A 5 -11.50 -7.33 3.82
CA LEU A 5 -10.38 -6.44 4.14
C LEU A 5 -10.30 -6.15 5.65
N ALA A 6 -9.08 -6.07 6.17
CA ALA A 6 -8.76 -5.40 7.42
C ALA A 6 -7.81 -4.24 7.16
N PHE A 7 -7.99 -3.12 7.85
CA PHE A 7 -7.12 -1.95 7.75
C PHE A 7 -6.43 -1.69 9.07
N VAL A 8 -5.10 -1.55 9.02
CA VAL A 8 -4.26 -1.12 10.14
C VAL A 8 -3.72 0.27 9.82
N LEU A 9 -4.06 1.23 10.67
CA LEU A 9 -3.56 2.61 10.64
C LEU A 9 -2.44 2.72 11.67
N ALA A 10 -1.20 2.75 11.20
CA ALA A 10 0.00 2.66 12.02
C ALA A 10 0.84 3.95 11.92
N ASP A 11 1.29 4.47 13.06
CA ASP A 11 2.22 5.60 13.10
C ASP A 11 3.54 5.30 12.39
N GLY A 12 4.09 4.09 12.58
CA GLY A 12 5.36 3.68 12.00
C GLY A 12 6.50 4.59 12.42
N LEU A 13 7.31 5.00 11.44
CA LEU A 13 8.43 5.92 11.66
C LEU A 13 8.03 7.41 11.50
N SER A 14 6.80 7.68 11.07
CA SER A 14 6.26 9.04 10.94
C SER A 14 4.74 9.09 11.18
N ALA A 15 4.33 9.42 12.40
CA ALA A 15 2.92 9.67 12.71
C ALA A 15 2.32 10.80 11.84
N LEU A 16 3.14 11.78 11.43
CA LEU A 16 2.74 12.88 10.57
C LEU A 16 2.28 12.38 9.19
N ALA A 17 2.97 11.38 8.63
CA ALA A 17 2.58 10.76 7.36
C ALA A 17 1.18 10.14 7.45
N LEU A 18 0.92 9.35 8.51
CA LEU A 18 -0.40 8.77 8.73
C LEU A 18 -1.48 9.87 8.86
N GLN A 19 -1.24 10.87 9.72
CA GLN A 19 -2.20 11.94 9.97
C GLN A 19 -2.58 12.73 8.73
N ARG A 20 -1.61 13.00 7.84
CA ARG A 20 -1.83 13.78 6.61
C ARG A 20 -2.46 12.94 5.50
N GLN A 21 -1.98 11.71 5.31
CA GLN A 21 -2.25 10.96 4.09
C GLN A 21 -3.35 9.90 4.26
N ALA A 22 -3.59 9.38 5.47
CA ALA A 22 -4.50 8.26 5.65
C ALA A 22 -5.95 8.59 5.30
N LEU A 23 -6.48 9.74 5.76
CA LEU A 23 -7.89 10.09 5.50
C LEU A 23 -8.17 10.37 4.02
N PRO A 24 -7.36 11.18 3.30
CA PRO A 24 -7.53 11.36 1.85
C PRO A 24 -7.45 10.03 1.08
N LEU A 25 -6.48 9.18 1.41
CA LEU A 25 -6.31 7.88 0.76
C LEU A 25 -7.50 6.95 1.03
N PHE A 26 -7.88 6.82 2.30
CA PHE A 26 -8.96 5.91 2.70
C PHE A 26 -10.31 6.35 2.14
N THR A 27 -10.56 7.66 2.06
CA THR A 27 -11.78 8.20 1.44
C THR A 27 -11.86 7.80 -0.03
N ALA A 28 -10.79 8.06 -0.79
CA ALA A 28 -10.72 7.70 -2.21
C ALA A 28 -10.79 6.18 -2.45
N LEU A 29 -10.18 5.38 -1.58
CA LEU A 29 -10.26 3.91 -1.66
C LEU A 29 -11.68 3.42 -1.37
N ARG A 30 -12.31 3.95 -0.32
CA ARG A 30 -13.66 3.56 0.10
C ARG A 30 -14.69 3.84 -0.99
N GLU A 31 -14.62 4.99 -1.65
CA GLU A 31 -15.50 5.32 -2.78
C GLU A 31 -15.39 4.29 -3.89
N ARG A 32 -14.17 3.85 -4.23
CA ARG A 32 -13.92 2.82 -5.26
C ARG A 32 -14.47 1.46 -4.86
N LEU A 33 -14.22 1.03 -3.61
CA LEU A 33 -14.71 -0.25 -3.09
C LEU A 33 -16.25 -0.29 -3.03
N LEU A 34 -16.88 0.82 -2.64
CA LEU A 34 -18.35 0.94 -2.63
C LEU A 34 -18.95 0.94 -4.03
N ALA A 35 -18.32 1.64 -4.98
CA ALA A 35 -18.77 1.69 -6.36
C ALA A 35 -18.65 0.32 -7.07
N GLU A 36 -17.60 -0.46 -6.79
CA GLU A 36 -17.48 -1.84 -7.28
C GLU A 36 -18.49 -2.77 -6.60
N GLY A 37 -18.73 -2.57 -5.30
CA GLY A 37 -19.61 -3.41 -4.50
C GLY A 37 -18.99 -4.77 -4.11
N GLY A 38 -19.70 -5.50 -3.25
CA GLY A 38 -19.30 -6.85 -2.85
C GLY A 38 -18.05 -6.94 -1.96
N TRP A 39 -17.57 -5.82 -1.41
CA TRP A 39 -16.49 -5.77 -0.43
C TRP A 39 -17.05 -5.60 0.98
N SER A 40 -16.53 -6.38 1.92
CA SER A 40 -16.72 -6.21 3.36
C SER A 40 -15.39 -5.89 4.04
N TRP A 41 -15.43 -5.13 5.13
CA TRP A 41 -14.22 -4.83 5.90
C TRP A 41 -14.47 -4.88 7.40
N ALA A 42 -13.44 -5.26 8.14
CA ALA A 42 -13.43 -5.25 9.60
C ALA A 42 -13.34 -3.80 10.14
N PRO A 43 -13.68 -3.57 11.42
CA PRO A 43 -13.38 -2.31 12.08
C PRO A 43 -11.90 -1.94 11.93
N PRO A 44 -11.57 -0.65 11.68
CA PRO A 44 -10.17 -0.24 11.52
C PRO A 44 -9.41 -0.38 12.84
N VAL A 45 -8.17 -0.86 12.74
CA VAL A 45 -7.25 -0.93 13.88
C VAL A 45 -6.31 0.25 13.83
N VAL A 46 -6.21 0.99 14.93
CA VAL A 46 -5.20 2.05 15.09
C VAL A 46 -4.09 1.50 15.99
N ALA A 47 -2.86 1.56 15.51
CA ALA A 47 -1.70 1.00 16.19
C ALA A 47 -0.60 2.06 16.35
N THR A 48 0.09 2.01 17.50
CA THR A 48 1.24 2.86 17.80
C THR A 48 2.49 2.01 17.96
N GLN A 49 3.67 2.59 17.69
CA GLN A 49 4.96 1.90 17.68
C GLN A 49 4.97 0.67 16.75
N ALA A 50 4.15 0.73 15.71
CA ALA A 50 3.87 -0.43 14.88
C ALA A 50 4.94 -0.66 13.81
N ARG A 51 5.07 -1.91 13.38
CA ARG A 51 5.83 -2.32 12.19
C ARG A 51 4.90 -3.01 11.21
N VAL A 52 5.33 -3.13 9.95
CA VAL A 52 4.56 -3.78 8.87
C VAL A 52 4.02 -5.16 9.27
N ALA A 53 4.85 -5.97 9.94
CA ALA A 53 4.50 -7.33 10.35
C ALA A 53 3.32 -7.40 11.35
N LEU A 54 2.93 -6.30 12.00
CA LEU A 54 1.73 -6.26 12.84
C LEU A 54 0.46 -6.63 12.06
N GLY A 55 0.44 -6.35 10.75
CA GLY A 55 -0.68 -6.73 9.88
C GLY A 55 -0.97 -8.23 9.88
N ASP A 56 0.06 -9.08 10.02
CA ASP A 56 -0.09 -10.54 10.03
C ASP A 56 -0.99 -11.01 11.18
N GLU A 57 -0.68 -10.56 12.41
CA GLU A 57 -1.40 -10.92 13.62
C GLU A 57 -2.79 -10.31 13.65
N VAL A 58 -2.91 -9.03 13.28
CA VAL A 58 -4.21 -8.35 13.19
C VAL A 58 -5.12 -9.03 12.16
N GLY A 59 -4.59 -9.32 10.97
CA GLY A 59 -5.34 -9.98 9.91
C GLY A 59 -5.81 -11.39 10.32
N ALA A 60 -4.96 -12.15 10.99
CA ALA A 60 -5.31 -13.47 11.52
C ALA A 60 -6.39 -13.39 12.61
N LEU A 61 -6.25 -12.47 13.58
CA LEU A 61 -7.22 -12.28 14.68
C LEU A 61 -8.58 -11.80 14.19
N LEU A 62 -8.61 -10.94 13.17
CA LEU A 62 -9.84 -10.45 12.55
C LEU A 62 -10.43 -11.44 11.54
N ASN A 63 -9.74 -12.55 11.26
CA ASN A 63 -10.11 -13.53 10.23
C ASN A 63 -10.39 -12.84 8.88
N ALA A 64 -9.54 -11.88 8.50
CA ALA A 64 -9.69 -11.12 7.27
C ALA A 64 -9.02 -11.85 6.09
N ARG A 65 -9.62 -11.80 4.90
CA ARG A 65 -9.02 -12.40 3.69
C ARG A 65 -7.78 -11.66 3.23
N CYS A 66 -7.74 -10.34 3.44
CA CYS A 66 -6.60 -9.48 3.14
C CYS A 66 -6.44 -8.44 4.25
N VAL A 67 -5.21 -8.10 4.60
CA VAL A 67 -4.89 -7.00 5.51
C VAL A 67 -4.11 -5.93 4.76
N VAL A 68 -4.47 -4.67 4.96
CA VAL A 68 -3.76 -3.50 4.44
C VAL A 68 -3.25 -2.68 5.63
N VAL A 69 -1.94 -2.50 5.69
CA VAL A 69 -1.25 -1.69 6.70
C VAL A 69 -0.85 -0.36 6.06
N LEU A 70 -1.47 0.73 6.52
CA LEU A 70 -1.07 2.11 6.22
C LEU A 70 -0.09 2.52 7.32
N ILE A 71 1.18 2.77 6.98
CA ILE A 71 2.23 3.00 7.96
C ILE A 71 3.15 4.15 7.55
N GLY A 72 3.44 5.06 8.49
CA GLY A 72 4.37 6.15 8.24
C GLY A 72 5.77 5.65 7.93
N GLU A 73 6.33 6.07 6.80
CA GLU A 73 7.68 5.72 6.39
C GLU A 73 8.74 6.48 7.20
N ARG A 74 10.01 6.09 7.03
CA ARG A 74 11.12 6.85 7.61
C ARG A 74 11.10 8.28 7.03
N PRO A 75 11.07 9.33 7.86
CA PRO A 75 11.02 10.69 7.35
C PRO A 75 12.31 11.02 6.59
N GLY A 76 12.15 11.41 5.33
CA GLY A 76 13.21 12.05 4.54
C GLY A 76 13.28 13.54 4.83
N LEU A 77 14.42 14.18 4.53
CA LEU A 77 14.63 15.63 4.76
C LEU A 77 13.53 16.50 4.10
N SER A 78 13.07 16.10 2.92
CA SER A 78 12.03 16.79 2.13
C SER A 78 10.70 16.01 2.04
N ALA A 79 10.59 14.86 2.70
CA ALA A 79 9.42 13.98 2.67
C ALA A 79 9.11 13.43 4.06
N PRO A 80 8.83 14.29 5.06
CA PRO A 80 8.55 13.84 6.42
C PRO A 80 7.18 13.15 6.55
N ASP A 81 6.31 13.29 5.55
CA ASP A 81 4.92 12.85 5.55
C ASP A 81 4.61 11.77 4.49
N SER A 82 5.62 11.01 4.10
CA SER A 82 5.48 9.89 3.19
C SER A 82 4.83 8.68 3.87
N LEU A 83 3.70 8.21 3.32
CA LEU A 83 2.98 7.03 3.79
C LEU A 83 3.28 5.81 2.90
N GLY A 84 3.48 4.65 3.54
CA GLY A 84 3.58 3.36 2.88
C GLY A 84 2.31 2.53 3.08
N LEU A 85 1.95 1.75 2.06
CA LEU A 85 0.85 0.78 2.09
C LEU A 85 1.44 -0.60 1.87
N TYR A 86 1.21 -1.50 2.82
CA TYR A 86 1.60 -2.90 2.71
C TYR A 86 0.36 -3.77 2.77
N PHE A 87 0.24 -4.77 1.91
CA PHE A 87 -0.86 -5.72 2.04
C PHE A 87 -0.46 -7.16 1.77
N SER A 88 -1.16 -8.08 2.43
CA SER A 88 -1.03 -9.52 2.22
C SER A 88 -2.39 -10.20 2.16
N TRP A 89 -2.54 -11.11 1.20
CA TRP A 89 -3.67 -12.03 1.13
C TRP A 89 -3.42 -13.23 2.05
N ALA A 90 -4.47 -13.73 2.71
CA ALA A 90 -4.42 -14.78 3.71
C ALA A 90 -3.36 -14.52 4.81
N PRO A 91 -3.48 -13.39 5.55
CA PRO A 91 -2.53 -13.03 6.60
C PRO A 91 -2.44 -14.12 7.67
N ARG A 92 -1.21 -14.40 8.10
CA ARG A 92 -0.87 -15.38 9.14
C ARG A 92 0.45 -14.99 9.78
N LEU A 93 0.70 -15.41 11.01
CA LEU A 93 1.96 -15.10 11.68
C LEU A 93 3.16 -15.63 10.88
N GLY A 94 4.21 -14.82 10.81
CA GLY A 94 5.49 -15.21 10.21
C GLY A 94 5.57 -15.05 8.70
N LEU A 95 4.72 -14.23 8.07
CA LEU A 95 4.91 -13.91 6.65
C LEU A 95 6.22 -13.12 6.45
N VAL A 96 6.91 -13.43 5.37
CA VAL A 96 8.11 -12.69 4.96
C VAL A 96 7.75 -11.54 4.00
N ASP A 97 8.64 -10.56 3.87
CA ASP A 97 8.35 -9.34 3.09
C ASP A 97 8.04 -9.62 1.61
N ALA A 98 8.62 -10.67 1.02
CA ALA A 98 8.31 -11.10 -0.34
C ALA A 98 6.84 -11.52 -0.54
N GLN A 99 6.08 -11.75 0.54
CA GLN A 99 4.65 -12.10 0.49
C GLN A 99 3.74 -10.88 0.63
N ARG A 100 4.31 -9.69 0.76
CA ARG A 100 3.59 -8.42 0.90
C ARG A 100 3.77 -7.57 -0.35
N ASN A 101 2.67 -7.05 -0.87
CA ASN A 101 2.76 -5.95 -1.84
C ASN A 101 3.10 -4.67 -1.09
N CYS A 102 3.77 -3.74 -1.77
CA CYS A 102 4.17 -2.44 -1.23
C CYS A 102 3.79 -1.34 -2.22
N ILE A 103 3.13 -0.29 -1.73
CA ILE A 103 2.97 0.99 -2.41
C ILE A 103 3.61 2.03 -1.49
N SER A 104 4.72 2.61 -1.91
CA SER A 104 5.47 3.59 -1.11
C SER A 104 5.30 5.01 -1.63
N ASN A 105 5.89 5.98 -0.93
CA ASN A 105 5.94 7.38 -1.34
C ASN A 105 4.55 7.99 -1.55
N VAL A 106 3.55 7.58 -0.75
CA VAL A 106 2.20 8.17 -0.84
C VAL A 106 2.19 9.53 -0.16
N ARG A 107 2.08 10.59 -0.96
CA ARG A 107 2.05 12.01 -0.57
C ARG A 107 1.78 12.90 -1.79
N PRO A 108 1.40 14.18 -1.62
CA PRO A 108 1.09 15.08 -2.73
C PRO A 108 2.21 15.23 -3.76
N GLU A 109 3.47 15.32 -3.33
CA GLU A 109 4.62 15.44 -4.24
C GLU A 109 5.27 14.09 -4.57
N GLY A 110 4.58 12.99 -4.25
CA GLY A 110 4.94 11.63 -4.61
C GLY A 110 3.78 10.96 -5.35
N LEU A 111 3.40 9.76 -4.93
CA LEU A 111 2.17 9.15 -5.39
C LEU A 111 0.98 9.78 -4.64
N ALA A 112 0.25 10.66 -5.30
CA ALA A 112 -0.88 11.35 -4.68
C ALA A 112 -1.90 10.35 -4.08
N PRO A 113 -2.53 10.64 -2.92
CA PRO A 113 -3.43 9.70 -2.24
C PRO A 113 -4.54 9.10 -3.12
N ALA A 114 -5.13 9.89 -4.03
CA ALA A 114 -6.15 9.40 -4.96
C ALA A 114 -5.60 8.40 -6.00
N ALA A 115 -4.38 8.62 -6.48
CA ALA A 115 -3.69 7.71 -7.39
C ALA A 115 -3.24 6.44 -6.66
N ALA A 116 -2.72 6.57 -5.43
CA ALA A 116 -2.40 5.45 -4.56
C ALA A 116 -3.63 4.59 -4.25
N ALA A 117 -4.79 5.20 -3.98
CA ALA A 117 -6.04 4.50 -3.78
C ALA A 117 -6.51 3.74 -5.04
N ALA A 118 -6.33 4.33 -6.24
CA ALA A 118 -6.64 3.65 -7.50
C ALA A 118 -5.73 2.42 -7.73
N LYS A 119 -4.43 2.59 -7.46
CA LYS A 119 -3.42 1.53 -7.55
C LYS A 119 -3.71 0.40 -6.54
N LEU A 120 -3.95 0.75 -5.28
CA LEU A 120 -4.32 -0.21 -4.24
C LEU A 120 -5.62 -0.94 -4.59
N HIS A 121 -6.64 -0.24 -5.08
CA HIS A 121 -7.90 -0.86 -5.50
C HIS A 121 -7.69 -1.90 -6.61
N ALA A 122 -6.93 -1.56 -7.65
CA ALA A 122 -6.61 -2.50 -8.74
C ALA A 122 -5.87 -3.75 -8.21
N LEU A 123 -4.87 -3.56 -7.35
CA LEU A 123 -4.13 -4.66 -6.75
C LEU A 123 -4.99 -5.52 -5.82
N LEU A 124 -5.89 -4.92 -5.03
CA LEU A 124 -6.82 -5.68 -4.17
C LEU A 124 -7.80 -6.52 -4.98
N ARG A 125 -8.28 -6.02 -6.13
CA ARG A 125 -9.14 -6.79 -7.04
C ARG A 125 -8.41 -8.02 -7.58
N GLU A 126 -7.18 -7.85 -8.04
CA GLU A 126 -6.36 -8.97 -8.52
C GLU A 126 -6.01 -9.95 -7.40
N ALA A 127 -5.67 -9.43 -6.22
CA ALA A 127 -5.44 -10.24 -5.02
C ALA A 127 -6.67 -11.08 -4.67
N ARG A 128 -7.87 -10.51 -4.76
CA ARG A 128 -9.14 -11.21 -4.49
C ARG A 128 -9.43 -12.30 -5.51
N THR A 129 -9.26 -12.00 -6.79
CA THR A 129 -9.53 -12.94 -7.88
C THR A 129 -8.56 -14.12 -7.86
N ARG A 130 -7.27 -13.83 -7.62
CA ARG A 130 -6.19 -14.82 -7.73
C ARG A 130 -5.79 -15.43 -6.39
N GLN A 131 -6.23 -14.81 -5.29
CA GLN A 131 -5.89 -15.20 -3.91
C GLN A 131 -4.38 -15.15 -3.62
N LEU A 132 -3.72 -14.09 -4.10
CA LEU A 132 -2.27 -13.92 -4.04
C LEU A 132 -1.88 -12.52 -3.55
N SER A 133 -0.66 -12.39 -3.04
CA SER A 133 0.02 -11.13 -2.72
C SER A 133 1.54 -11.28 -2.83
N GLY A 134 2.26 -10.19 -2.62
CA GLY A 134 3.71 -10.14 -2.70
C GLY A 134 4.23 -10.32 -4.12
N VAL A 135 5.39 -10.94 -4.26
CA VAL A 135 6.05 -11.16 -5.56
C VAL A 135 5.21 -12.02 -6.53
N ALA A 136 4.24 -12.78 -6.02
CA ALA A 136 3.31 -13.55 -6.84
C ALA A 136 2.21 -12.68 -7.50
N LEU A 137 2.01 -11.46 -6.99
CA LEU A 137 1.07 -10.48 -7.50
C LEU A 137 1.82 -9.23 -7.97
N LYS A 138 2.20 -9.24 -9.25
CA LYS A 138 2.90 -8.11 -9.88
C LYS A 138 1.98 -6.92 -10.08
N ASP A 139 2.57 -5.74 -9.96
CA ASP A 139 1.93 -4.51 -10.34
C ASP A 139 2.17 -4.21 -11.82
N GLU A 140 1.16 -4.47 -12.65
CA GLU A 140 1.24 -4.27 -14.09
C GLU A 140 1.25 -2.78 -14.50
N GLN A 141 1.06 -1.84 -13.56
CA GLN A 141 1.07 -0.41 -13.87
C GLN A 141 2.50 0.14 -13.97
N ASP A 142 3.45 -0.38 -13.20
CA ASP A 142 4.87 0.00 -13.30
C ASP A 142 5.48 -0.42 -14.65
N ASP A 143 5.01 -1.54 -15.23
CA ASP A 143 5.45 -2.01 -16.56
C ASP A 143 4.91 -1.14 -17.73
N ARG A 144 3.91 -0.28 -17.48
CA ARG A 144 3.33 0.63 -18.48
C ARG A 144 3.84 2.07 -18.35
N ALA A 145 4.67 2.36 -17.33
CA ALA A 145 5.39 3.63 -17.30
C ALA A 145 6.28 3.69 -18.55
N PRO A 146 6.26 4.77 -19.34
CA PRO A 146 7.21 4.91 -20.43
C PRO A 146 8.60 4.80 -19.79
N GLY A 147 9.29 3.70 -20.12
CA GLY A 147 10.66 3.49 -19.66
C GLY A 147 11.47 4.74 -19.98
N LEU A 148 12.49 5.00 -19.17
CA LEU A 148 13.54 5.99 -19.42
C LEU A 148 14.29 5.64 -20.74
N ALA A 149 13.60 5.71 -21.87
CA ALA A 149 14.16 5.72 -23.18
C ALA A 149 14.82 7.08 -23.36
N GLY A 150 16.10 7.14 -22.99
CA GLY A 150 17.01 8.21 -23.36
C GLY A 150 16.97 9.46 -22.48
N ALA A 151 17.60 9.39 -21.30
CA ALA A 151 18.12 10.62 -20.71
C ALA A 151 19.36 11.07 -21.51
N PRO A 152 19.42 12.32 -22.04
CA PRO A 152 20.47 12.78 -22.95
C PRO A 152 21.85 13.02 -22.28
N LEU A 153 22.04 12.59 -21.03
CA LEU A 153 23.26 12.87 -20.27
C LEU A 153 24.43 11.94 -20.62
N MET A 154 24.19 10.75 -21.20
CA MET A 154 25.27 9.84 -21.59
C MET A 154 25.84 10.06 -23.01
N GLN A 155 25.19 10.87 -23.87
CA GLN A 155 25.75 11.20 -25.19
C GLN A 155 26.81 12.30 -25.16
N ARG A 156 26.97 13.01 -24.03
CA ARG A 156 27.98 14.07 -23.88
C ARG A 156 29.34 13.61 -23.35
N LEU A 157 29.47 12.35 -22.93
CA LEU A 157 30.75 11.79 -22.46
C LEU A 157 31.49 10.97 -23.52
N ALA A 158 30.91 10.82 -24.72
CA ALA A 158 31.53 10.09 -25.84
C ALA A 158 32.07 11.00 -26.96
N ALA A 159 32.09 12.32 -26.74
CA ALA A 159 32.56 13.31 -27.72
C ALA A 159 33.61 14.27 -27.13
N GLY A 160 34.40 13.80 -26.17
CA GLY A 160 35.56 14.50 -25.61
C GLY A 160 36.83 13.65 -25.75
#